data_AF-B5Z6I4-F1
#
_entry.id   AF-B5Z6I4-F1
#
_cell.length_a   1.000
_cell.length_b   1.000
_cell.length_c   1.000
_cell.angle_alpha   90.00
_cell.angle_beta   90.00
_cell.angle_gamma   90.00
#
_symmetry.space_group_name_H-M   'P 1'
#
loop_
_entity.id
_entity.type
_entity.pdbx_description
1 polymer ?
#
loop_
_entity_poly.entity_id
_entity_poly.type
_entity_poly.pdbx_seq_one_letter_code
_entity_poly.pdbx_strand_id
1 'polypeptide(L)'
;MKATATQNEINKFSLKKGYVAITKDSETKDDIGISTYIADNFDNVLLGYHCTLLKPNQKVLNGKFLNAYLNSFYGRKYFSNCASGSGQRYTLTIDTIKDLNIPLINIETQQKIARTLSVLDQKIENNHKINELLHTLAYKIYEYYFKYKPKNAKLEQIIIENPKSSIMVKNAQKTQDKYPFFTSGDNILSYPKAIIDGRNCFLNTGGNAGIKFYVGKASYSTDTWCIGANEFSDYLYLLLSSIKNHINQSFFQGTSLKHLQKNLLKKYPIYMPSAHEIKKFNQIIMPLLTLISINTRTSKKLEQIRDFLLPLLLKQQVKPQ
;
A
#
# COMPACT_ATOMS: atom_id res chain seq x y z
N MET A 1 -21.02 0.84 -16.33
CA MET A 1 -22.34 0.31 -15.91
C MET A 1 -23.35 1.45 -16.05
N LYS A 2 -24.56 1.21 -16.58
CA LYS A 2 -25.63 2.21 -16.58
C LYS A 2 -26.26 2.25 -15.18
N ALA A 3 -26.40 3.43 -14.59
CA ALA A 3 -26.99 3.61 -13.27
C ALA A 3 -28.46 4.02 -13.37
N THR A 4 -29.31 3.54 -12.46
CA THR A 4 -30.67 4.04 -12.26
C THR A 4 -30.61 5.18 -11.23
N ALA A 5 -30.61 6.43 -11.70
CA ALA A 5 -30.54 7.61 -10.84
C ALA A 5 -31.68 8.58 -11.16
N THR A 6 -32.29 9.14 -10.13
CA THR A 6 -33.28 10.21 -10.22
C THR A 6 -32.64 11.52 -10.65
N GLN A 7 -33.44 12.47 -11.16
CA GLN A 7 -32.92 13.80 -11.53
C GLN A 7 -32.25 14.53 -10.35
N ASN A 8 -32.78 14.35 -9.12
CA ASN A 8 -32.19 14.93 -7.92
C ASN A 8 -30.81 14.33 -7.60
N GLU A 9 -30.66 13.01 -7.74
CA GLU A 9 -29.36 12.35 -7.56
C GLU A 9 -28.36 12.78 -8.64
N ILE A 10 -28.82 12.92 -9.88
CA ILE A 10 -27.99 13.43 -10.97
C ILE A 10 -27.44 14.81 -10.58
N ASN A 11 -28.32 15.76 -10.23
CA ASN A 11 -27.91 17.12 -9.85
C ASN A 11 -26.95 17.14 -8.65
N LYS A 12 -27.14 16.23 -7.68
CA LYS A 12 -26.33 16.17 -6.46
C LYS A 12 -24.97 15.54 -6.68
N PHE A 13 -24.88 14.48 -7.49
CA PHE A 13 -23.70 13.62 -7.59
C PHE A 13 -22.96 13.71 -8.93
N SER A 14 -23.39 14.58 -9.86
CA SER A 14 -22.61 14.90 -11.05
C SER A 14 -21.23 15.43 -10.71
N LEU A 15 -20.23 14.90 -11.41
CA LEU A 15 -18.83 15.28 -11.26
C LEU A 15 -18.53 16.51 -12.13
N LYS A 16 -18.01 17.57 -11.51
CA LYS A 16 -17.57 18.78 -12.20
C LYS A 16 -16.13 19.10 -11.84
N LYS A 17 -15.42 19.70 -12.81
CA LYS A 17 -14.05 20.19 -12.63
C LYS A 17 -13.99 21.10 -11.41
N GLY A 18 -12.98 20.89 -10.56
CA GLY A 18 -12.81 21.68 -9.33
C GLY A 18 -13.34 21.01 -8.07
N TYR A 19 -14.18 19.98 -8.19
CA TYR A 19 -14.67 19.21 -7.04
C TYR A 19 -13.64 18.20 -6.54
N VAL A 20 -13.86 17.69 -5.34
CA VAL A 20 -13.03 16.65 -4.71
C VAL A 20 -13.94 15.53 -4.23
N ALA A 21 -13.66 14.29 -4.61
CA ALA A 21 -14.35 13.13 -4.08
C ALA A 21 -13.52 12.53 -2.94
N ILE A 22 -14.19 12.00 -1.92
CA ILE A 22 -13.54 11.37 -0.76
C ILE A 22 -14.24 10.08 -0.36
N THR A 23 -13.48 9.04 -0.02
CA THR A 23 -14.02 7.80 0.55
C THR A 23 -14.52 8.04 1.98
N LYS A 24 -15.74 7.59 2.29
CA LYS A 24 -16.33 7.75 3.64
C LYS A 24 -16.35 6.46 4.45
N ASP A 25 -15.96 5.34 3.85
CA ASP A 25 -15.86 4.05 4.51
C ASP A 25 -14.60 3.29 4.07
N SER A 26 -14.03 2.51 4.98
CA SER A 26 -12.82 1.70 4.76
C SER A 26 -12.76 0.52 5.73
N GLU A 27 -12.02 -0.52 5.39
CA GLU A 27 -11.73 -1.65 6.28
C GLU A 27 -10.73 -1.28 7.39
N THR A 28 -9.91 -0.24 7.17
CA THR A 28 -8.92 0.22 8.15
C THR A 28 -9.06 1.71 8.43
N LYS A 29 -8.75 2.14 9.67
CA LYS A 29 -8.75 3.57 10.03
C LYS A 29 -7.71 4.39 9.29
N ASP A 30 -6.63 3.76 8.80
CA ASP A 30 -5.54 4.48 8.14
C ASP A 30 -5.83 4.72 6.65
N ASP A 31 -6.77 3.98 6.06
CA ASP A 31 -7.16 4.03 4.65
C ASP A 31 -8.56 4.63 4.43
N ILE A 32 -9.00 5.48 5.36
CA ILE A 32 -10.27 6.20 5.29
C ILE A 32 -10.04 7.67 4.93
N GLY A 33 -10.99 8.28 4.20
CA GLY A 33 -10.86 9.67 3.80
C GLY A 33 -9.88 9.90 2.66
N ILE A 34 -9.63 8.87 1.85
CA ILE A 34 -8.79 8.98 0.65
C ILE A 34 -9.52 9.86 -0.37
N SER A 35 -8.83 10.85 -0.90
CA SER A 35 -9.45 11.88 -1.74
C SER A 35 -8.84 11.96 -3.14
N THR A 36 -9.67 12.35 -4.11
CA THR A 36 -9.25 12.59 -5.49
C THR A 36 -9.86 13.86 -6.06
N TYR A 37 -9.09 14.58 -6.86
CA TYR A 37 -9.49 15.80 -7.54
C TYR A 37 -10.20 15.48 -8.86
N ILE A 38 -11.35 16.11 -9.09
CA ILE A 38 -12.07 16.01 -10.35
C ILE A 38 -11.47 17.02 -11.34
N ALA A 39 -10.67 16.50 -12.28
CA ALA A 39 -9.89 17.29 -13.23
C ALA A 39 -10.69 17.85 -14.41
N ASP A 40 -11.77 17.15 -14.76
CA ASP A 40 -12.58 17.43 -15.94
C ASP A 40 -14.07 17.48 -15.60
N ASN A 41 -14.86 18.04 -16.51
CA ASN A 41 -16.31 17.92 -16.44
C ASN A 41 -16.70 16.58 -17.05
N PHE A 42 -17.61 15.87 -16.37
CA PHE A 42 -18.09 14.59 -16.87
C PHE A 42 -19.58 14.65 -17.11
N ASP A 43 -19.98 14.33 -18.33
CA ASP A 43 -21.38 14.12 -18.68
C ASP A 43 -21.76 12.67 -18.40
N ASN A 44 -22.95 12.46 -17.83
CA ASN A 44 -23.49 11.13 -17.54
C ASN A 44 -22.64 10.26 -16.60
N VAL A 45 -21.83 10.89 -15.73
CA VAL A 45 -21.07 10.21 -14.66
C VAL A 45 -21.52 10.72 -13.31
N LEU A 46 -21.84 9.79 -12.41
CA LEU A 46 -22.24 10.09 -11.03
C LEU A 46 -21.26 9.47 -10.05
N LEU A 47 -21.05 10.17 -8.93
CA LEU A 47 -20.27 9.63 -7.83
C LEU A 47 -21.01 8.46 -7.16
N GLY A 48 -20.29 7.36 -6.92
CA GLY A 48 -20.83 6.20 -6.21
C GLY A 48 -21.14 6.48 -4.73
N TYR A 49 -22.07 5.72 -4.16
CA TYR A 49 -22.65 6.00 -2.83
C TYR A 49 -21.66 5.87 -1.64
N HIS A 50 -20.56 5.14 -1.81
CA HIS A 50 -19.47 4.99 -0.83
C HIS A 50 -18.51 6.20 -0.79
N CYS A 51 -18.80 7.24 -1.57
CA CYS A 51 -18.00 8.44 -1.62
C CYS A 51 -18.85 9.68 -1.31
N THR A 52 -18.18 10.70 -0.78
CA THR A 52 -18.74 12.03 -0.57
C THR A 52 -18.15 12.99 -1.58
N LEU A 53 -18.99 13.86 -2.18
CA LEU A 53 -18.54 14.89 -3.11
C LEU A 53 -18.41 16.23 -2.40
N LEU A 54 -17.19 16.75 -2.31
CA LEU A 54 -16.88 18.08 -1.79
C LEU A 54 -16.92 19.09 -2.94
N LYS A 55 -17.73 20.14 -2.75
CA LYS A 55 -17.96 21.21 -3.73
C LYS A 55 -17.39 22.53 -3.22
N PRO A 56 -16.06 22.71 -3.19
CA PRO A 56 -15.47 23.92 -2.65
C PRO A 56 -15.84 25.14 -3.50
N ASN A 57 -16.12 26.26 -2.83
CA ASN A 57 -16.26 27.57 -3.48
C ASN A 57 -14.89 27.98 -4.03
N GLN A 58 -14.71 27.88 -5.35
CA GLN A 58 -13.41 28.08 -6.00
C GLN A 58 -12.81 29.49 -5.82
N LYS A 59 -13.62 30.48 -5.40
CA LYS A 59 -13.12 31.81 -5.05
C LYS A 59 -12.37 31.85 -3.72
N VAL A 60 -12.66 30.91 -2.82
CA VAL A 60 -12.15 30.85 -1.45
C VAL A 60 -11.20 29.65 -1.26
N LEU A 61 -11.55 28.51 -1.86
CA LEU A 61 -10.83 27.25 -1.69
C LEU A 61 -10.65 26.55 -3.03
N ASN A 62 -9.39 26.39 -3.44
CA ASN A 62 -9.02 25.68 -4.64
C ASN A 62 -9.16 24.16 -4.44
N GLY A 63 -9.86 23.48 -5.34
CA GLY A 63 -10.06 22.02 -5.24
C GLY A 63 -8.77 21.19 -5.26
N LYS A 64 -7.73 21.63 -5.99
CA LYS A 64 -6.44 20.92 -5.99
C LYS A 64 -5.71 21.07 -4.66
N PHE A 65 -5.78 22.25 -4.05
CA PHE A 65 -5.23 22.48 -2.71
C PHE A 65 -5.97 21.65 -1.66
N LEU A 66 -7.31 21.64 -1.71
CA LEU A 66 -8.10 20.77 -0.84
C LEU A 66 -7.65 19.31 -0.99
N ASN A 67 -7.58 18.79 -2.20
CA ASN A 67 -7.13 17.42 -2.45
C ASN A 67 -5.71 17.14 -1.90
N ALA A 68 -4.76 18.07 -2.10
CA ALA A 68 -3.40 17.93 -1.58
C ALA A 68 -3.36 17.96 -0.04
N TYR A 69 -4.19 18.81 0.58
CA TYR A 69 -4.28 18.89 2.05
C TYR A 69 -4.90 17.63 2.66
N LEU A 70 -5.98 17.10 2.06
CA LEU A 70 -6.63 15.86 2.52
C LEU A 70 -5.68 14.66 2.41
N ASN A 71 -4.88 14.59 1.34
CA ASN A 71 -3.84 13.57 1.14
C ASN A 71 -2.55 13.83 1.91
N SER A 72 -2.46 14.87 2.74
CA SER A 72 -1.31 15.09 3.62
C SER A 72 -1.45 14.30 4.92
N PHE A 73 -0.36 14.24 5.71
CA PHE A 73 -0.42 13.73 7.08
C PHE A 73 -1.57 14.34 7.90
N TYR A 74 -1.81 15.65 7.79
CA TYR A 74 -2.84 16.35 8.59
C TYR A 74 -4.25 15.88 8.25
N GLY A 75 -4.59 15.84 6.95
CA GLY A 75 -5.90 15.42 6.48
C GLY A 75 -6.17 13.94 6.80
N ARG A 76 -5.23 13.05 6.46
CA ARG A 76 -5.34 11.62 6.76
C ARG A 76 -5.43 11.36 8.26
N LYS A 77 -4.60 12.02 9.07
CA LYS A 77 -4.59 11.82 10.52
C LYS A 77 -5.87 12.32 11.18
N TYR A 78 -6.41 13.44 10.71
CA TYR A 78 -7.71 13.94 11.16
C TYR A 78 -8.80 12.88 10.93
N PHE A 79 -8.96 12.40 9.69
CA PHE A 79 -9.98 11.40 9.38
C PHE A 79 -9.76 10.09 10.11
N SER A 80 -8.53 9.60 10.20
CA SER A 80 -8.21 8.39 10.95
C SER A 80 -8.60 8.49 12.42
N ASN A 81 -8.41 9.66 13.04
CA ASN A 81 -8.77 9.91 14.44
C ASN A 81 -10.29 10.05 14.64
N CYS A 82 -10.99 10.66 13.69
CA CYS A 82 -12.44 10.85 13.76
C CYS A 82 -13.25 9.63 13.26
N ALA A 83 -12.61 8.70 12.57
CA ALA A 83 -13.23 7.50 12.05
C ALA A 83 -13.88 6.67 13.17
N SER A 84 -15.17 6.45 13.01
CA SER A 84 -16.02 5.72 13.96
C SER A 84 -16.41 4.36 13.39
N GLY A 85 -16.65 3.40 14.28
CA GLY A 85 -16.93 2.00 13.92
C GLY A 85 -16.01 1.01 14.64
N SER A 86 -16.43 -0.26 14.64
CA SER A 86 -15.69 -1.40 15.18
C SER A 86 -15.88 -2.63 14.27
N GLY A 87 -14.94 -3.58 14.31
CA GLY A 87 -15.00 -4.77 13.46
C GLY A 87 -14.43 -4.54 12.06
N GLN A 88 -15.22 -4.83 11.01
CA GLN A 88 -14.75 -4.90 9.62
C GLN A 88 -14.81 -3.59 8.83
N ARG A 89 -15.48 -2.53 9.33
CA ARG A 89 -15.58 -1.25 8.63
C ARG A 89 -15.55 -0.05 9.57
N TYR A 90 -14.87 0.99 9.11
CA TYR A 90 -14.84 2.32 9.68
C TYR A 90 -15.58 3.30 8.77
N THR A 91 -16.16 4.35 9.35
CA THR A 91 -16.96 5.33 8.62
C THR A 91 -16.68 6.77 9.07
N LEU A 92 -16.87 7.71 8.16
CA LEU A 92 -16.87 9.16 8.41
C LEU A 92 -18.29 9.70 8.23
N THR A 93 -18.77 10.46 9.21
CA THR A 93 -20.02 11.21 9.06
C THR A 93 -19.79 12.45 8.20
N ILE A 94 -20.88 12.98 7.63
CA ILE A 94 -20.80 14.23 6.87
C ILE A 94 -20.37 15.40 7.76
N ASP A 95 -20.77 15.41 9.03
CA ASP A 95 -20.41 16.48 9.97
C ASP A 95 -18.93 16.43 10.30
N THR A 96 -18.35 15.24 10.53
CA THR A 96 -16.90 15.08 10.64
C THR A 96 -16.15 15.63 9.42
N ILE A 97 -16.67 15.45 8.21
CA ILE A 97 -16.02 15.99 7.01
C ILE A 97 -16.12 17.53 6.97
N LYS A 98 -17.24 18.10 7.41
CA LYS A 98 -17.45 19.55 7.46
C LYS A 98 -16.63 20.24 8.54
N ASP A 99 -16.38 19.56 9.66
CA ASP A 99 -15.62 20.08 10.80
C ASP A 99 -14.10 20.08 10.57
N LEU A 100 -13.64 19.61 9.42
CA LEU A 100 -12.23 19.67 9.06
C LEU A 100 -11.77 21.13 8.92
N ASN A 101 -10.85 21.54 9.79
CA ASN A 101 -10.19 22.83 9.69
C ASN A 101 -9.17 22.85 8.55
N ILE A 102 -9.40 23.77 7.60
CA ILE A 102 -8.52 24.02 6.46
C ILE A 102 -7.91 25.41 6.60
N PRO A 103 -6.57 25.55 6.48
CA PRO A 103 -5.92 26.86 6.49
C PRO A 103 -6.46 27.76 5.38
N LEU A 104 -7.02 28.91 5.76
CA LEU A 104 -7.47 29.93 4.82
C LEU A 104 -6.30 30.83 4.43
N ILE A 105 -5.65 30.47 3.32
CA ILE A 105 -4.61 31.27 2.67
C ILE A 105 -5.13 31.77 1.31
N ASN A 106 -4.51 32.79 0.73
CA ASN A 106 -4.97 33.35 -0.54
C ASN A 106 -4.92 32.31 -1.68
N ILE A 107 -5.78 32.49 -2.69
CA ILE A 107 -5.99 31.50 -3.76
C ILE A 107 -4.72 31.23 -4.60
N GLU A 108 -3.87 32.23 -4.78
CA GLU A 108 -2.62 32.09 -5.54
C GLU A 108 -1.64 31.17 -4.81
N THR A 109 -1.46 31.39 -3.50
CA THR A 109 -0.65 30.51 -2.65
C THR A 109 -1.22 29.08 -2.63
N GLN A 110 -2.54 28.92 -2.51
CA GLN A 110 -3.18 27.60 -2.60
C GLN A 110 -2.80 26.87 -3.89
N GLN A 111 -2.86 27.56 -5.03
CA GLN A 111 -2.52 26.98 -6.34
C GLN A 111 -1.05 26.55 -6.41
N LYS A 112 -0.12 27.38 -5.92
CA LYS A 112 1.32 27.06 -5.91
C LYS A 112 1.65 25.88 -5.00
N ILE A 113 1.04 25.82 -3.81
CA ILE A 113 1.16 24.67 -2.89
C ILE A 113 0.60 23.41 -3.54
N ALA A 114 -0.61 23.48 -4.09
CA ALA A 114 -1.26 22.37 -4.75
C ALA A 114 -0.40 21.82 -5.88
N ARG A 115 0.16 22.69 -6.73
CA ARG A 115 1.07 22.29 -7.82
C ARG A 115 2.28 21.55 -7.26
N THR A 116 2.95 22.11 -6.27
CA THR A 116 4.16 21.52 -5.66
C THR A 116 3.89 20.13 -5.11
N LEU A 117 2.85 19.97 -4.28
CA LEU A 117 2.55 18.69 -3.63
C LEU A 117 1.99 17.66 -4.62
N SER A 118 1.22 18.10 -5.62
CA SER A 118 0.65 17.20 -6.63
C SER A 118 1.71 16.46 -7.46
N VAL A 119 2.89 17.05 -7.68
CA VAL A 119 3.99 16.38 -8.38
C VAL A 119 4.53 15.20 -7.56
N LEU A 120 4.62 15.36 -6.24
CA LEU A 120 5.04 14.29 -5.34
C LEU A 120 3.99 13.17 -5.31
N ASP A 121 2.71 13.53 -5.13
CA ASP A 121 1.60 12.58 -5.12
C ASP A 121 1.48 11.82 -6.46
N GLN A 122 1.64 12.52 -7.59
CA GLN A 122 1.63 11.88 -8.91
C GLN A 122 2.79 10.88 -9.07
N LYS A 123 3.97 11.19 -8.55
CA LYS A 123 5.11 10.26 -8.60
C LYS A 123 4.87 9.04 -7.70
N ILE A 124 4.28 9.22 -6.52
CA ILE A 124 3.88 8.12 -5.63
C ILE A 124 2.89 7.20 -6.36
N GLU A 125 1.83 7.76 -6.92
CA GLU A 125 0.80 7.03 -7.67
C GLU A 125 1.38 6.27 -8.87
N ASN A 126 2.27 6.92 -9.64
CA ASN A 126 2.95 6.28 -10.76
C ASN A 126 3.81 5.10 -10.31
N ASN A 127 4.53 5.23 -9.19
CA ASN A 127 5.30 4.13 -8.62
C ASN A 127 4.41 2.95 -8.21
N HIS A 128 3.23 3.21 -7.62
CA HIS A 128 2.26 2.15 -7.29
C HIS A 128 1.77 1.43 -8.54
N LYS A 129 1.36 2.17 -9.58
CA LYS A 129 0.95 1.58 -10.87
C LYS A 129 2.05 0.75 -11.52
N ILE A 130 3.29 1.24 -11.50
CA ILE A 130 4.45 0.50 -12.00
C ILE A 130 4.62 -0.79 -11.21
N ASN A 131 4.54 -0.74 -9.88
CA ASN A 131 4.68 -1.93 -9.03
C ASN A 131 3.61 -2.99 -9.31
N GLU A 132 2.34 -2.59 -9.47
CA GLU A 132 1.25 -3.51 -9.83
C GLU A 132 1.49 -4.20 -11.18
N LEU A 133 1.95 -3.44 -12.18
CA LEU A 133 2.29 -3.99 -13.50
C LEU A 133 3.49 -4.93 -13.41
N LEU A 134 4.52 -4.58 -12.66
CA LEU A 134 5.71 -5.43 -12.46
C LEU A 134 5.37 -6.72 -11.71
N HIS A 135 4.51 -6.66 -10.70
CA HIS A 135 4.01 -7.86 -10.01
C HIS A 135 3.26 -8.77 -10.96
N THR A 136 2.35 -8.20 -11.76
CA THR A 136 1.58 -8.96 -12.76
C THR A 136 2.50 -9.62 -13.79
N LEU A 137 3.50 -8.87 -14.29
CA LEU A 137 4.47 -9.39 -15.25
C LEU A 137 5.33 -10.50 -14.64
N ALA A 138 5.89 -10.27 -13.44
CA ALA A 138 6.72 -11.25 -12.74
C ALA A 138 5.96 -12.55 -12.47
N TYR A 139 4.69 -12.44 -12.07
CA TYR A 139 3.81 -13.60 -11.88
C TYR A 139 3.60 -14.37 -13.18
N LYS A 140 3.24 -13.70 -14.29
CA LYS A 140 3.06 -14.36 -15.59
C LYS A 140 4.32 -15.07 -16.09
N ILE A 141 5.49 -14.45 -15.88
CA ILE A 141 6.77 -15.08 -16.23
C ILE A 141 7.01 -16.32 -15.37
N TYR A 142 6.78 -16.25 -14.05
CA TYR A 142 6.83 -17.44 -13.19
C TYR A 142 5.87 -18.55 -13.65
N GLU A 143 4.65 -18.19 -14.03
CA GLU A 143 3.68 -19.17 -14.52
C GLU A 143 4.17 -19.89 -15.77
N TYR A 144 4.67 -19.13 -16.73
CA TYR A 144 5.23 -19.66 -17.97
C TYR A 144 6.42 -20.60 -17.72
N TYR A 145 7.33 -20.22 -16.83
CA TYR A 145 8.54 -21.01 -16.56
C TYR A 145 8.24 -22.27 -15.73
N PHE A 146 7.42 -22.18 -14.68
CA PHE A 146 7.47 -23.16 -13.59
C PHE A 146 6.13 -23.71 -13.10
N LYS A 147 5.01 -22.97 -13.24
CA LYS A 147 3.75 -23.33 -12.54
C LYS A 147 3.27 -24.74 -12.85
N TYR A 148 3.38 -25.14 -14.12
CA TYR A 148 2.86 -26.42 -14.61
C TYR A 148 3.90 -27.55 -14.65
N LYS A 149 5.12 -27.30 -14.15
CA LYS A 149 6.16 -28.33 -14.11
C LYS A 149 5.91 -29.35 -12.99
N PRO A 150 6.25 -30.64 -13.22
CA PRO A 150 6.05 -31.70 -12.24
C PRO A 150 6.87 -31.42 -10.98
N LYS A 151 6.29 -31.68 -9.81
CA LYS A 151 7.00 -31.44 -8.54
C LYS A 151 8.12 -32.47 -8.38
N ASN A 152 9.32 -32.02 -8.03
CA ASN A 152 10.53 -32.84 -7.90
C ASN A 152 11.28 -32.60 -6.58
N ALA A 153 10.77 -31.73 -5.71
CA ALA A 153 11.44 -31.28 -4.50
C ALA A 153 10.43 -30.88 -3.42
N LYS A 154 10.92 -30.56 -2.22
CA LYS A 154 10.13 -29.96 -1.13
C LYS A 154 10.57 -28.53 -0.88
N LEU A 155 9.66 -27.69 -0.39
CA LEU A 155 9.95 -26.28 -0.10
C LEU A 155 11.16 -26.09 0.83
N GLU A 156 11.31 -26.95 1.84
CA GLU A 156 12.43 -26.94 2.78
C GLU A 156 13.82 -27.03 2.13
N GLN A 157 13.91 -27.56 0.91
CA GLN A 157 15.18 -27.72 0.20
C GLN A 157 15.72 -26.41 -0.40
N ILE A 158 14.88 -25.39 -0.56
CA ILE A 158 15.30 -24.10 -1.12
C ILE A 158 15.29 -22.96 -0.10
N ILE A 159 14.55 -23.08 1.00
CA ILE A 159 14.39 -21.98 1.96
C ILE A 159 15.54 -21.94 2.97
N ILE A 160 15.83 -20.74 3.45
CA ILE A 160 16.74 -20.44 4.54
C ILE A 160 15.96 -19.65 5.57
N GLU A 161 15.77 -20.22 6.76
CA GLU A 161 15.06 -19.54 7.84
C GLU A 161 15.96 -18.47 8.47
N ASN A 162 15.51 -17.22 8.48
CA ASN A 162 16.19 -16.16 9.20
C ASN A 162 15.87 -16.24 10.71
N PRO A 163 16.74 -15.69 11.59
CA PRO A 163 16.51 -15.69 13.03
C PRO A 163 15.14 -15.11 13.42
N LYS A 164 14.51 -15.66 14.45
CA LYS A 164 13.27 -15.10 14.97
C LYS A 164 13.52 -13.70 15.53
N SER A 165 12.69 -12.73 15.14
CA SER A 165 12.78 -11.37 15.68
C SER A 165 12.31 -11.31 17.13
N SER A 166 12.94 -10.44 17.92
CA SER A 166 12.52 -10.04 19.27
C SER A 166 11.74 -8.73 19.31
N ILE A 167 11.52 -8.08 18.16
CA ILE A 167 10.90 -6.75 18.07
C ILE A 167 9.38 -6.89 18.07
N MET A 168 8.71 -6.34 19.08
CA MET A 168 7.25 -6.28 19.13
C MET A 168 6.70 -5.19 18.22
N VAL A 169 5.52 -5.41 17.63
CA VAL A 169 4.86 -4.43 16.73
C VAL A 169 4.67 -3.06 17.39
N LYS A 170 4.33 -3.02 18.69
CA LYS A 170 4.14 -1.76 19.45
C LYS A 170 5.39 -0.88 19.52
N ASN A 171 6.58 -1.45 19.30
CA ASN A 171 7.84 -0.72 19.32
C ASN A 171 8.20 -0.13 17.93
N ALA A 172 7.43 -0.46 16.88
CA ALA A 172 7.62 0.11 15.56
C ALA A 172 6.75 1.36 15.39
N GLN A 173 7.28 2.36 14.69
CA GLN A 173 6.57 3.61 14.43
C GLN A 173 6.00 3.65 13.01
N LYS A 174 4.90 4.39 12.83
CA LYS A 174 4.26 4.56 11.52
C LYS A 174 5.02 5.53 10.61
N THR A 175 5.77 6.50 11.17
CA THR A 175 6.46 7.54 10.39
C THR A 175 7.58 8.17 11.21
N GLN A 176 8.85 7.87 10.89
CA GLN A 176 10.07 8.68 11.16
C GLN A 176 11.36 7.85 10.97
N ASP A 177 11.25 6.53 11.01
CA ASP A 177 12.41 5.64 10.98
C ASP A 177 12.89 5.25 9.58
N LYS A 178 14.12 4.72 9.53
CA LYS A 178 14.91 4.53 8.30
C LYS A 178 14.59 3.28 7.50
N TYR A 179 14.20 2.18 8.14
CA TYR A 179 14.04 0.88 7.49
C TYR A 179 12.60 0.37 7.54
N PRO A 180 12.10 -0.30 6.48
CA PRO A 180 10.78 -0.91 6.51
C PRO A 180 10.72 -2.00 7.58
N PHE A 181 9.58 -2.04 8.27
CA PHE A 181 9.27 -2.99 9.33
C PHE A 181 8.05 -3.82 8.95
N PHE A 182 8.29 -5.09 8.68
CA PHE A 182 7.26 -6.04 8.25
C PHE A 182 6.58 -6.70 9.45
N THR A 183 5.25 -6.81 9.39
CA THR A 183 4.42 -7.44 10.42
C THR A 183 3.44 -8.43 9.79
N SER A 184 2.62 -9.12 10.60
CA SER A 184 1.48 -9.88 10.08
C SER A 184 0.35 -8.98 9.54
N GLY A 185 0.36 -7.67 9.81
CA GLY A 185 -0.59 -6.72 9.22
C GLY A 185 -0.20 -6.32 7.80
N ASP A 186 -1.14 -5.78 7.02
CA ASP A 186 -0.88 -5.42 5.61
C ASP A 186 0.05 -4.20 5.47
N ASN A 187 -0.03 -3.27 6.42
CA ASN A 187 0.79 -2.06 6.43
C ASN A 187 2.27 -2.34 6.74
N ILE A 188 3.15 -1.76 5.94
CA ILE A 188 4.58 -1.72 6.20
C ILE A 188 4.87 -0.54 7.12
N LEU A 189 5.36 -0.84 8.33
CA LEU A 189 5.76 0.17 9.32
C LEU A 189 7.22 0.58 9.10
N SER A 190 7.78 1.40 10.00
CA SER A 190 9.19 1.77 9.98
C SER A 190 9.86 1.41 11.31
N TYR A 191 11.17 1.12 11.26
CA TYR A 191 11.98 0.84 12.45
C TYR A 191 13.42 1.38 12.32
N PRO A 192 14.06 1.85 13.41
CA PRO A 192 15.34 2.57 13.31
C PRO A 192 16.52 1.71 12.85
N LYS A 193 16.49 0.41 13.18
CA LYS A 193 17.58 -0.54 12.91
C LYS A 193 17.12 -1.59 11.91
N ALA A 194 18.01 -1.99 10.99
CA ALA A 194 17.81 -3.17 10.16
C ALA A 194 18.39 -4.40 10.86
N ILE A 195 17.65 -5.51 10.85
CA ILE A 195 18.12 -6.81 11.38
C ILE A 195 18.36 -7.83 10.25
N ILE A 196 17.97 -7.50 9.03
CA ILE A 196 18.19 -8.32 7.84
C ILE A 196 18.49 -7.44 6.62
N ASP A 197 19.16 -8.00 5.62
CA ASP A 197 19.41 -7.41 4.31
C ASP A 197 19.22 -8.48 3.22
N GLY A 198 19.20 -8.07 1.96
CA GLY A 198 19.04 -8.95 0.81
C GLY A 198 17.58 -9.20 0.42
N ARG A 199 17.31 -10.37 -0.16
CA ARG A 199 16.03 -10.73 -0.78
C ARG A 199 15.26 -11.69 0.12
N ASN A 200 14.25 -11.17 0.80
CA ASN A 200 13.55 -11.92 1.84
C ASN A 200 12.03 -11.91 1.63
N CYS A 201 11.41 -13.04 1.92
CA CYS A 201 9.96 -13.17 2.09
C CYS A 201 9.61 -12.99 3.57
N PHE A 202 8.54 -12.25 3.84
CA PHE A 202 7.98 -12.01 5.17
C PHE A 202 6.57 -12.58 5.19
N LEU A 203 6.40 -13.70 5.91
CA LEU A 203 5.15 -14.42 6.00
C LEU A 203 4.46 -14.12 7.32
N ASN A 204 3.15 -13.90 7.26
CA ASN A 204 2.33 -13.79 8.45
C ASN A 204 2.37 -15.12 9.23
N THR A 205 2.36 -15.05 10.56
CA THR A 205 2.29 -16.27 11.41
C THR A 205 0.95 -16.45 12.11
N GLY A 206 0.14 -15.39 12.20
CA GLY A 206 -1.21 -15.41 12.74
C GLY A 206 -2.21 -14.70 11.83
N GLY A 207 -3.48 -15.07 11.94
CA GLY A 207 -4.56 -14.52 11.13
C GLY A 207 -4.65 -15.23 9.77
N ASN A 208 -4.53 -14.46 8.69
CA ASN A 208 -4.55 -14.99 7.32
C ASN A 208 -3.14 -14.99 6.71
N ALA A 209 -2.96 -15.81 5.66
CA ALA A 209 -1.74 -15.85 4.87
C ALA A 209 -1.47 -14.50 4.22
N GLY A 210 -0.45 -13.81 4.72
CA GLY A 210 0.19 -12.67 4.07
C GLY A 210 1.59 -13.07 3.65
N ILE A 211 1.95 -12.72 2.41
CA ILE A 211 3.27 -12.99 1.83
C ILE A 211 3.76 -11.67 1.27
N LYS A 212 4.80 -11.11 1.89
CA LYS A 212 5.43 -9.86 1.45
C LYS A 212 6.84 -10.17 1.00
N PHE A 213 7.34 -9.45 0.01
CA PHE A 213 8.71 -9.58 -0.47
C PHE A 213 9.38 -8.23 -0.55
N TYR A 214 10.67 -8.20 -0.20
CA TYR A 214 11.43 -6.97 -0.24
C TYR A 214 12.91 -7.24 -0.46
N VAL A 215 13.53 -6.34 -1.24
CA VAL A 215 14.95 -6.33 -1.56
C VAL A 215 15.63 -5.17 -0.85
N GLY A 216 16.48 -5.50 0.13
CA GLY A 216 17.34 -4.58 0.87
C GLY A 216 17.17 -4.67 2.39
N LYS A 217 17.79 -3.70 3.09
CA LYS A 217 17.75 -3.61 4.56
C LYS A 217 16.34 -3.44 5.10
N ALA A 218 15.97 -4.29 6.05
CA ALA A 218 14.66 -4.33 6.67
C ALA A 218 14.70 -4.83 8.11
N SER A 219 13.57 -4.70 8.79
CA SER A 219 13.27 -5.36 10.05
C SER A 219 11.88 -5.98 10.03
N TYR A 220 11.60 -6.85 10.99
CA TYR A 220 10.32 -7.54 11.09
C TYR A 220 9.97 -7.85 12.53
N SER A 221 8.70 -8.10 12.79
CA SER A 221 8.16 -8.34 14.13
C SER A 221 8.28 -9.80 14.59
N THR A 222 8.02 -10.02 15.88
CA THR A 222 7.96 -11.34 16.51
C THR A 222 6.94 -12.29 15.87
N ASP A 223 5.89 -11.76 15.26
CA ASP A 223 4.80 -12.47 14.58
C ASP A 223 5.03 -12.59 13.05
N THR A 224 6.24 -12.37 12.57
CA THR A 224 6.59 -12.52 11.15
C THR A 224 7.63 -13.63 10.97
N TRP A 225 7.38 -14.56 10.03
CA TRP A 225 8.36 -15.56 9.63
C TRP A 225 9.13 -15.05 8.41
N CYS A 226 10.42 -14.77 8.61
CA CYS A 226 11.31 -14.27 7.57
C CYS A 226 12.12 -15.42 6.97
N ILE A 227 12.05 -15.58 5.65
CA ILE A 227 12.77 -16.64 4.92
C ILE A 227 13.44 -16.07 3.67
N GLY A 228 14.67 -16.51 3.40
CA GLY A 228 15.39 -16.30 2.15
C GLY A 228 15.53 -17.59 1.36
N ALA A 229 16.17 -17.56 0.19
CA ALA A 229 16.46 -18.76 -0.60
C ALA A 229 17.64 -18.59 -1.57
N ASN A 230 18.65 -17.76 -1.22
CA ASN A 230 19.79 -17.44 -2.09
C ASN A 230 19.35 -17.06 -3.52
N GLU A 231 19.83 -17.76 -4.54
CA GLU A 231 19.46 -17.57 -5.95
C GLU A 231 17.98 -17.89 -6.25
N PHE A 232 17.29 -18.61 -5.38
CA PHE A 232 15.87 -18.93 -5.52
C PHE A 232 14.95 -17.90 -4.83
N SER A 233 15.45 -16.82 -4.21
CA SER A 233 14.61 -15.89 -3.43
C SER A 233 13.44 -15.29 -4.21
N ASP A 234 13.67 -14.84 -5.45
CA ASP A 234 12.62 -14.26 -6.30
C ASP A 234 11.63 -15.34 -6.79
N TYR A 235 12.14 -16.54 -7.13
CA TYR A 235 11.32 -17.71 -7.44
C TYR A 235 10.43 -18.11 -6.26
N LEU A 236 11.00 -18.16 -5.05
CA LEU A 236 10.31 -18.50 -3.81
C LEU A 236 9.13 -17.55 -3.58
N TYR A 237 9.33 -16.25 -3.73
CA TYR A 237 8.25 -15.27 -3.55
C TYR A 237 7.09 -15.52 -4.51
N LEU A 238 7.38 -15.73 -5.80
CA LEU A 238 6.36 -15.93 -6.83
C LEU A 238 5.66 -17.29 -6.66
N LEU A 239 6.40 -18.33 -6.28
CA LEU A 239 5.86 -19.62 -5.88
C LEU A 239 4.87 -19.47 -4.72
N LEU A 240 5.30 -18.90 -3.59
CA LEU A 240 4.45 -18.71 -2.41
C LEU A 240 3.21 -17.88 -2.75
N SER A 241 3.38 -16.81 -3.54
CA SER A 241 2.27 -15.97 -3.99
C SER A 241 1.27 -16.76 -4.85
N SER A 242 1.75 -17.65 -5.73
CA SER A 242 0.88 -18.50 -6.57
C SER A 242 0.04 -19.50 -5.76
N ILE A 243 0.51 -19.89 -4.57
CA ILE A 243 -0.18 -20.83 -3.69
C ILE A 243 -0.76 -20.16 -2.45
N LYS A 244 -0.83 -18.82 -2.38
CA LYS A 244 -1.28 -18.06 -1.20
C LYS A 244 -2.63 -18.55 -0.67
N ASN A 245 -3.60 -18.77 -1.56
CA ASN A 245 -4.93 -19.24 -1.19
C ASN A 245 -4.88 -20.64 -0.56
N HIS A 246 -4.08 -21.54 -1.14
CA HIS A 246 -3.87 -22.88 -0.59
C HIS A 246 -3.15 -22.82 0.76
N ILE A 247 -2.15 -21.92 0.91
CA ILE A 247 -1.49 -21.70 2.20
C ILE A 247 -2.50 -21.29 3.27
N ASN A 248 -3.38 -20.34 2.93
CA ASN A 248 -4.40 -19.85 3.86
C ASN A 248 -5.40 -20.94 4.28
N GLN A 249 -5.73 -21.86 3.38
CA GLN A 249 -6.74 -22.90 3.62
C GLN A 249 -6.14 -24.12 4.35
N SER A 250 -4.94 -24.54 3.98
CA SER A 250 -4.37 -25.82 4.41
C SER A 250 -3.30 -25.68 5.50
N PHE A 251 -2.61 -24.54 5.57
CA PHE A 251 -1.50 -24.34 6.51
C PHE A 251 -1.80 -23.30 7.59
N PHE A 252 -2.93 -22.60 7.56
CA PHE A 252 -3.39 -21.75 8.66
C PHE A 252 -4.49 -22.48 9.43
N GLN A 253 -4.16 -22.93 10.65
CA GLN A 253 -5.03 -23.77 11.49
C GLN A 253 -5.25 -23.15 12.86
N GLY A 254 -6.44 -23.34 13.44
CA GLY A 254 -6.85 -22.80 14.73
C GLY A 254 -8.35 -22.47 14.77
N THR A 255 -8.98 -22.59 15.94
CA THR A 255 -10.43 -22.36 16.13
C THR A 255 -10.77 -20.89 16.33
N SER A 256 -9.98 -20.16 17.13
CA SER A 256 -10.16 -18.72 17.37
C SER A 256 -9.28 -17.87 16.44
N LEU A 257 -7.95 -18.03 16.54
CA LEU A 257 -6.98 -17.41 15.65
C LEU A 257 -6.23 -18.51 14.90
N LYS A 258 -6.19 -18.41 13.57
CA LYS A 258 -5.43 -19.36 12.76
C LYS A 258 -3.94 -19.00 12.78
N HIS A 259 -3.10 -20.03 12.85
CA HIS A 259 -1.64 -19.91 12.85
C HIS A 259 -1.00 -20.74 11.75
N LEU A 260 0.08 -20.19 11.18
CA LEU A 260 0.84 -20.86 10.14
C LEU A 260 1.57 -22.10 10.68
N GLN A 261 1.23 -23.25 10.14
CA GLN A 261 1.86 -24.54 10.40
C GLN A 261 3.16 -24.67 9.58
N LYS A 262 4.23 -24.01 10.04
CA LYS A 262 5.52 -23.91 9.32
C LYS A 262 6.08 -25.28 8.92
N ASN A 263 6.03 -26.27 9.82
CA ASN A 263 6.54 -27.62 9.55
C ASN A 263 5.77 -28.35 8.45
N LEU A 264 4.49 -28.03 8.24
CA LEU A 264 3.69 -28.58 7.14
C LEU A 264 4.02 -27.86 5.83
N LEU A 265 4.07 -26.52 5.85
CA LEU A 265 4.41 -25.72 4.67
C LEU A 265 5.83 -26.06 4.14
N LYS A 266 6.79 -26.28 5.04
CA LYS A 266 8.15 -26.73 4.68
C LYS A 266 8.18 -28.02 3.85
N LYS A 267 7.23 -28.92 4.07
CA LYS A 267 7.13 -30.20 3.33
C LYS A 267 6.33 -30.08 2.03
N TYR A 268 5.83 -28.89 1.68
CA TYR A 268 5.02 -28.68 0.49
C TYR A 268 5.81 -29.07 -0.78
N PRO A 269 5.24 -29.88 -1.69
CA PRO A 269 5.91 -30.32 -2.90
C PRO A 269 6.02 -29.18 -3.91
N ILE A 270 7.24 -28.93 -4.41
CA ILE A 270 7.57 -27.84 -5.33
C ILE A 270 8.30 -28.39 -6.57
N TYR A 271 8.37 -27.57 -7.62
CA TYR A 271 9.32 -27.79 -8.70
C TYR A 271 10.58 -26.97 -8.40
N MET A 272 11.69 -27.60 -8.05
CA MET A 272 12.98 -26.95 -7.93
C MET A 272 13.60 -26.81 -9.33
N PRO A 273 13.79 -25.57 -9.84
CA PRO A 273 14.43 -25.34 -11.12
C PRO A 273 15.90 -25.79 -11.11
N SER A 274 16.40 -26.25 -12.25
CA SER A 274 17.84 -26.47 -12.43
C SER A 274 18.62 -25.16 -12.36
N ALA A 275 19.93 -25.25 -12.11
CA ALA A 275 20.83 -24.10 -12.07
C ALA A 275 20.75 -23.23 -13.35
N HIS A 276 20.54 -23.85 -14.51
CA HIS A 276 20.37 -23.15 -15.78
C HIS A 276 19.04 -22.40 -15.88
N GLU A 277 17.95 -23.04 -15.44
CA GLU A 277 16.62 -22.44 -15.48
C GLU A 277 16.50 -21.26 -14.52
N ILE A 278 16.98 -21.42 -13.28
CA ILE A 278 16.94 -20.34 -12.30
C ILE A 278 17.80 -19.15 -12.73
N LYS A 279 18.95 -19.40 -13.36
CA LYS A 279 19.82 -18.35 -13.91
C LYS A 279 19.12 -17.55 -15.01
N LYS A 280 18.49 -18.22 -15.99
CA LYS A 280 17.73 -17.55 -17.06
C LYS A 280 16.54 -16.76 -16.52
N PHE A 281 15.81 -17.35 -15.57
CA PHE A 281 14.69 -16.69 -14.92
C PHE A 281 15.12 -15.43 -14.18
N ASN A 282 16.21 -15.51 -13.40
CA ASN A 282 16.71 -14.42 -12.59
C ASN A 282 17.23 -13.22 -13.40
N GLN A 283 17.76 -13.46 -14.61
CA GLN A 283 18.14 -12.38 -15.53
C GLN A 283 16.97 -11.45 -15.84
N ILE A 284 15.73 -11.96 -15.81
CA ILE A 284 14.52 -11.21 -16.08
C ILE A 284 13.87 -10.74 -14.79
N ILE A 285 13.75 -11.61 -13.78
CA ILE A 285 12.92 -11.32 -12.60
C ILE A 285 13.60 -10.45 -11.56
N MET A 286 14.90 -10.63 -11.32
CA MET A 286 15.59 -9.87 -10.26
C MET A 286 15.50 -8.35 -10.47
N PRO A 287 15.68 -7.80 -11.69
CA PRO A 287 15.48 -6.36 -11.91
C PRO A 287 14.06 -5.88 -11.58
N LEU A 288 13.04 -6.67 -11.94
CA LEU A 288 11.63 -6.34 -11.73
C LEU A 288 11.31 -6.22 -10.24
N LEU A 289 11.61 -7.26 -9.45
CA LEU A 289 11.30 -7.24 -8.02
C LEU A 289 12.21 -6.28 -7.22
N THR A 290 13.42 -6.02 -7.71
CA THR A 290 14.29 -4.97 -7.18
C THR A 290 13.68 -3.58 -7.39
N LEU A 291 13.17 -3.31 -8.58
CA LEU A 291 12.52 -2.04 -8.92
C LEU A 291 11.26 -1.82 -8.06
N ILE A 292 10.48 -2.87 -7.80
CA ILE A 292 9.34 -2.80 -6.88
C ILE A 292 9.77 -2.29 -5.51
N SER A 293 10.82 -2.89 -4.94
CA SER A 293 11.34 -2.50 -3.63
C SER A 293 11.92 -1.07 -3.61
N ILE A 294 12.57 -0.65 -4.70
CA ILE A 294 13.06 0.73 -4.88
C ILE A 294 11.88 1.70 -4.91
N ASN A 295 10.87 1.44 -5.73
CA ASN A 295 9.68 2.26 -5.86
C ASN A 295 8.94 2.39 -4.53
N THR A 296 8.79 1.30 -3.77
CA THR A 296 8.18 1.32 -2.43
C THR A 296 8.93 2.25 -1.48
N ARG A 297 10.26 2.18 -1.42
CA ARG A 297 11.08 3.09 -0.61
C ARG A 297 10.97 4.54 -1.07
N THR A 298 11.03 4.77 -2.39
CA THR A 298 10.93 6.10 -2.98
C THR A 298 9.58 6.73 -2.68
N SER A 299 8.47 6.00 -2.84
CA SER A 299 7.14 6.47 -2.48
C SER A 299 7.07 6.85 -1.01
N LYS A 300 7.61 6.02 -0.11
CA LYS A 300 7.63 6.34 1.33
C LYS A 300 8.43 7.62 1.64
N LYS A 301 9.57 7.82 0.96
CA LYS A 301 10.37 9.05 1.12
C LYS A 301 9.64 10.28 0.57
N LEU A 302 8.94 10.14 -0.56
CA LEU A 302 8.13 11.21 -1.14
C LEU A 302 6.96 11.59 -0.22
N GLU A 303 6.30 10.62 0.43
CA GLU A 303 5.29 10.88 1.46
C GLU A 303 5.87 11.71 2.61
N GLN A 304 7.04 11.32 3.13
CA GLN A 304 7.72 12.04 4.21
C GLN A 304 8.09 13.48 3.79
N ILE A 305 8.60 13.66 2.57
CA ILE A 305 8.92 14.98 2.02
C ILE A 305 7.66 15.83 1.87
N ARG A 306 6.58 15.29 1.30
CA ARG A 306 5.30 15.99 1.15
C ARG A 306 4.78 16.46 2.51
N ASP A 307 4.77 15.56 3.49
CA ASP A 307 4.23 15.82 4.83
C ASP A 307 5.11 16.82 5.60
N PHE A 308 6.44 16.82 5.36
CA PHE A 308 7.37 17.81 5.88
C PHE A 308 7.23 19.20 5.20
N LEU A 309 7.02 19.23 3.88
CA LEU A 309 6.93 20.48 3.11
C LEU A 309 5.65 21.25 3.37
N LEU A 310 4.50 20.58 3.52
CA LEU A 310 3.21 21.24 3.70
C LEU A 310 3.21 22.32 4.80
N PRO A 311 3.64 22.07 6.05
CA PRO A 311 3.64 23.10 7.07
C PRO A 311 4.60 24.26 6.77
N LEU A 312 5.74 24.00 6.11
CA LEU A 312 6.68 25.05 5.72
C LEU A 312 6.08 25.96 4.63
N LEU A 313 5.38 25.37 3.67
CA LEU A 313 4.66 26.07 2.60
C LEU A 313 3.49 26.89 3.16
N LEU A 314 2.72 26.34 4.09
CA LEU A 314 1.62 27.03 4.76
C LEU A 314 2.12 28.25 5.56
N LYS A 315 3.28 28.13 6.23
CA LYS A 315 3.94 29.21 6.97
C LYS A 315 4.75 30.17 6.08
N GLN A 316 4.78 29.94 4.77
CA GLN A 316 5.60 30.68 3.80
C GLN A 316 7.11 30.70 4.12
N GLN A 317 7.59 29.71 4.89
CA GLN A 317 9.02 29.54 5.20
C GLN A 317 9.80 29.05 3.98
N VAL A 318 9.11 28.44 3.01
CA VAL A 318 9.64 28.07 1.70
C VAL A 318 8.66 28.57 0.64
N LYS A 319 9.19 29.14 -0.45
CA LYS A 319 8.37 29.64 -1.56
C LYS A 319 8.24 28.56 -2.64
N PRO A 320 7.02 28.10 -2.97
CA PRO A 320 6.81 27.20 -4.10
C PRO A 320 7.13 27.93 -5.42
N GLN A 321 7.88 27.27 -6.30
CA GLN A 321 8.13 27.73 -7.68
C GLN A 321 6.93 27.43 -8.59
#